data_AF-A0A3N9NH29-F1
#
_entry.id   AF-A0A3N9NH29-F1
#
_cell.length_a   1.000
_cell.length_b   1.000
_cell.length_c   1.000
_cell.angle_alpha   90.00
_cell.angle_beta   90.00
_cell.angle_gamma   90.00
#
_symmetry.space_group_name_H-M   'P 1'
#
loop_
_entity.id
_entity.type
_entity.pdbx_description
1 polymer ?
#
loop_
_entity_poly.entity_id
_entity_poly.type
_entity_poly.pdbx_seq_one_letter_code
_entity_poly.pdbx_strand_id
1 'polypeptide(L)'
;MITQYDHLEIRCPMLGHPLKFFYCRTTDGNTPCRRIFNCWYQRIAVQDFVYDHFPQEIIATITAPPKPKMLSLVELIQKAQQSKKNGGIPQKDVMLSSDVTPPDS
;
A
#
# COMPACT_ATOMS: atom_id res chain seq x y z
N MET A 1 7.73 8.20 27.09
CA MET A 1 8.80 8.17 26.07
C MET A 1 8.29 7.43 24.85
N ILE A 2 8.51 7.93 23.64
CA ILE A 2 7.99 7.29 22.42
C ILE A 2 8.57 5.88 22.17
N THR A 3 9.73 5.56 22.74
CA THR A 3 10.44 4.29 22.54
C THR A 3 10.12 3.21 23.59
N GLN A 4 9.26 3.51 24.58
CA GLN A 4 9.08 2.66 25.77
C GLN A 4 8.64 1.22 25.45
N TYR A 5 7.93 1.00 24.34
CA TYR A 5 7.41 -0.30 23.94
C TYR A 5 8.16 -0.95 22.78
N ASP A 6 9.23 -0.31 22.27
CA ASP A 6 9.91 -0.71 21.02
C ASP A 6 10.46 -2.13 21.01
N HIS A 7 10.72 -2.69 22.19
CA HIS A 7 11.25 -4.04 22.37
C HIS A 7 10.17 -5.12 22.28
N LEU A 8 8.89 -4.78 22.46
CA LEU A 8 7.80 -5.75 22.38
C LEU A 8 7.65 -6.27 20.95
N GLU A 9 7.27 -7.53 20.82
CA GLU A 9 7.16 -8.21 19.52
C GLU A 9 5.82 -8.94 19.35
N ILE A 10 5.22 -8.82 18.17
CA ILE A 10 4.03 -9.58 17.76
C ILE A 10 4.22 -10.14 16.35
N ARG A 11 3.48 -11.20 16.00
CA ARG A 11 3.40 -11.67 14.63
C ARG A 11 2.55 -10.70 13.79
N CYS A 12 3.13 -10.16 12.72
CA CYS A 12 2.41 -9.26 11.83
C CYS A 12 1.47 -10.03 10.89
N PRO A 13 0.15 -9.80 10.94
CA PRO A 13 -0.80 -10.49 10.05
C PRO A 13 -0.67 -10.07 8.58
N MET A 14 -0.02 -8.93 8.28
CA MET A 14 0.20 -8.47 6.90
C MET A 14 1.47 -9.05 6.28
N LEU A 15 2.52 -9.23 7.09
CA LEU A 15 3.85 -9.64 6.63
C LEU A 15 4.18 -11.11 6.96
N GLY A 16 3.40 -11.75 7.83
CA GLY A 16 3.49 -13.18 8.11
C GLY A 16 4.57 -13.59 9.11
N HIS A 17 5.41 -12.66 9.59
CA HIS A 17 6.51 -12.91 10.53
C HIS A 17 6.45 -12.00 11.77
N PRO A 18 7.20 -12.32 12.84
CA PRO A 18 7.34 -11.46 14.01
C PRO A 18 7.99 -10.11 13.69
N LEU A 19 7.48 -9.05 14.32
CA LEU A 19 7.98 -7.68 14.22
C LEU A 19 7.87 -6.96 15.55
N LYS A 20 8.85 -6.10 15.80
CA LYS A 20 8.90 -5.24 16.98
C LYS A 20 7.94 -4.06 16.86
N PHE A 21 7.45 -3.56 18.00
CA PHE A 21 6.63 -2.35 18.06
C PHE A 21 7.29 -1.17 17.37
N PHE A 22 8.63 -1.06 17.50
CA PHE A 22 9.45 -0.10 16.75
C PHE A 22 9.05 -0.01 15.28
N TYR A 23 9.02 -1.16 14.59
CA TYR A 23 8.67 -1.22 13.17
C TYR A 23 7.25 -0.69 12.93
N CYS A 24 6.30 -1.09 13.78
CA CYS A 24 4.92 -0.65 13.66
C CYS A 24 4.75 0.85 13.88
N ARG A 25 5.57 1.51 14.71
CA ARG A 25 5.48 2.96 14.95
C ARG A 25 6.28 3.82 13.97
N THR A 26 7.15 3.21 13.15
CA THR A 26 8.03 3.92 12.19
C THR A 26 7.87 3.46 10.74
N THR A 27 6.75 2.84 10.36
CA THR A 27 6.62 2.13 9.08
C THR A 27 6.79 3.04 7.85
N ASP A 28 6.33 4.29 7.90
CA ASP A 28 6.45 5.24 6.79
C ASP A 28 6.91 6.60 7.33
N GLY A 29 8.21 6.89 7.29
CA GLY A 29 8.76 8.18 7.71
C GLY A 29 8.42 8.57 9.16
N ASN A 30 8.57 7.65 10.12
CA ASN A 30 8.18 7.85 11.54
C ASN A 30 6.67 7.98 11.78
N THR A 31 5.83 7.44 10.89
CA THR A 31 4.39 7.30 11.16
C THR A 31 4.04 5.87 11.56
N PRO A 32 3.02 5.70 12.42
CA PRO A 32 2.56 4.37 12.81
C PRO A 32 1.78 3.70 11.69
N CYS A 33 1.84 2.37 11.64
CA CYS A 33 1.10 1.61 10.65
C CYS A 33 -0.41 1.69 10.89
N ARG A 34 -1.20 1.53 9.82
CA ARG A 34 -2.67 1.59 9.89
C ARG A 34 -3.33 0.59 10.83
N ARG A 35 -2.63 -0.50 11.17
CA ARG A 35 -3.15 -1.56 12.03
C ARG A 35 -2.68 -1.45 13.49
N ILE A 36 -1.96 -0.38 13.86
CA ILE A 36 -1.30 -0.29 15.17
C ILE A 36 -2.29 -0.52 16.33
N PHE A 37 -3.48 0.09 16.28
CA PHE A 37 -4.52 -0.08 17.30
C PHE A 37 -4.98 -1.54 17.40
N ASN A 38 -5.34 -2.15 16.26
CA ASN A 38 -5.84 -3.53 16.20
C ASN A 38 -4.79 -4.56 16.57
N CYS A 39 -3.51 -4.28 16.35
CA CYS A 39 -2.43 -5.22 16.62
C CYS A 39 -1.96 -5.18 18.08
N TRP A 40 -2.05 -4.02 18.74
CA TRP A 40 -1.38 -3.79 20.02
C TRP A 40 -2.33 -3.56 21.21
N TYR A 41 -3.64 -3.45 21.00
CA TYR A 41 -4.62 -3.18 22.07
C TYR A 41 -4.61 -4.19 23.23
N GLN A 42 -4.24 -5.46 22.99
CA GLN A 42 -4.14 -6.48 24.04
C GLN A 42 -2.81 -6.44 24.80
N ARG A 43 -1.80 -5.75 24.26
CA ARG A 43 -0.43 -5.75 24.77
C ARG A 43 -0.13 -4.47 25.57
N ILE A 44 -0.67 -3.34 25.12
CA ILE A 44 -0.44 -2.02 25.70
C ILE A 44 -1.69 -1.15 25.55
N ALA A 45 -1.76 -0.05 26.31
CA ALA A 45 -2.72 1.04 26.10
C ALA A 45 -2.38 1.82 24.82
N VAL A 46 -2.53 1.17 23.67
CA VAL A 46 -2.06 1.68 22.36
C VAL A 46 -2.81 2.95 21.94
N GLN A 47 -4.08 3.11 22.37
CA GLN A 47 -4.84 4.32 22.10
C GLN A 47 -4.14 5.54 22.71
N ASP A 48 -4.00 5.53 24.04
CA ASP A 48 -3.33 6.61 24.79
C ASP A 48 -1.93 6.86 24.23
N PHE A 49 -1.15 5.80 24.01
CA PHE A 49 0.18 5.92 23.43
C PHE A 49 0.20 6.69 22.10
N VAL A 50 -0.70 6.36 21.17
CA VAL A 50 -0.71 6.99 19.85
C VAL A 50 -1.21 8.43 19.93
N TYR A 51 -2.24 8.71 20.73
CA TYR A 51 -2.76 10.07 20.92
C TYR A 51 -1.76 11.00 21.62
N ASP A 52 -0.93 10.47 22.52
CA ASP A 52 0.08 11.26 23.25
C ASP A 52 1.32 11.58 22.40
N HIS A 53 1.64 10.77 21.39
CA HIS A 53 2.94 10.83 20.70
C HIS A 53 2.86 11.19 19.22
N PHE A 54 1.68 11.18 18.59
CA PHE A 54 1.52 11.49 17.17
C PHE A 54 0.56 12.65 16.93
N PRO A 55 0.82 13.49 15.91
CA PRO A 55 -0.08 14.59 15.58
C PRO A 55 -1.41 14.07 15.03
N GLN A 56 -2.47 14.84 15.27
CA GLN A 56 -3.84 14.47 14.90
C GLN A 56 -4.01 14.16 13.42
N GLU A 57 -3.25 14.83 12.54
CA GLU A 57 -3.28 14.59 11.09
C GLU A 57 -2.84 13.16 10.72
N ILE A 58 -1.82 12.65 11.40
CA ILE A 58 -1.34 11.29 11.22
C ILE A 58 -2.36 10.30 11.76
N ILE A 59 -2.95 10.59 12.92
CA ILE A 59 -4.00 9.76 13.53
C ILE A 59 -5.22 9.68 12.60
N ALA A 60 -5.66 10.81 12.05
CA ALA A 60 -6.74 10.85 11.07
C ALA A 60 -6.40 10.03 9.81
N THR A 61 -5.17 10.10 9.34
CA THR A 61 -4.72 9.35 8.15
C THR A 61 -4.73 7.84 8.37
N ILE A 62 -4.27 7.36 9.53
CA ILE A 62 -4.19 5.92 9.80
C ILE A 62 -5.55 5.31 10.16
N THR A 63 -6.47 6.11 10.68
CA THR A 63 -7.85 5.70 11.02
C THR A 63 -8.84 5.88 9.86
N ALA A 64 -8.47 6.63 8.82
CA ALA A 64 -9.31 6.83 7.66
C ALA A 64 -9.67 5.49 6.96
N PRO A 65 -10.93 5.33 6.51
CA PRO A 65 -11.33 4.14 5.80
C PRO A 65 -10.50 3.96 4.51
N PRO A 66 -10.21 2.71 4.10
CA PRO A 66 -9.52 2.45 2.85
C PRO A 66 -10.35 3.00 1.69
N LYS A 67 -9.69 3.69 0.75
CA LYS A 67 -10.36 4.20 -0.45
C LYS A 67 -11.00 3.02 -1.21
N PRO A 68 -12.27 3.11 -1.64
CA PRO A 68 -12.94 2.04 -2.35
C PRO A 68 -12.17 1.70 -3.63
N LYS A 69 -11.70 0.46 -3.74
CA LYS A 69 -10.87 -0.01 -4.87
C LYS A 69 -11.62 -0.10 -6.21
N MET A 70 -12.94 0.07 -6.20
CA MET A 70 -13.80 -0.16 -7.37
C MET A 70 -13.78 0.95 -8.42
N LEU A 71 -13.32 2.15 -8.08
CA LEU A 71 -13.24 3.25 -9.05
C LEU A 71 -11.96 3.19 -9.90
N SER A 72 -10.95 2.45 -9.46
CA SER A 72 -9.62 2.46 -10.09
C SER A 72 -9.61 1.97 -11.54
N LEU A 73 -10.27 0.84 -11.87
CA LEU A 73 -10.17 0.29 -13.23
C LEU A 73 -10.85 1.18 -14.28
N VAL A 74 -12.08 1.65 -14.00
CA VAL A 74 -12.82 2.51 -14.92
C VAL A 74 -12.14 3.87 -15.07
N GLU A 75 -11.68 4.48 -13.96
CA GLU A 75 -10.92 5.74 -14.00
C GLU A 75 -9.59 5.59 -14.75
N LEU A 76 -8.87 4.48 -14.56
CA LEU A 76 -7.64 4.18 -15.30
C LEU A 76 -7.91 4.00 -16.80
N ILE A 77 -8.99 3.31 -17.18
CA ILE A 77 -9.40 3.16 -18.57
C ILE A 77 -9.78 4.52 -19.17
N GLN A 78 -10.56 5.34 -18.46
CA GLN A 78 -10.95 6.68 -18.91
C GLN A 78 -9.74 7.61 -19.07
N LYS A 79 -8.80 7.59 -18.13
CA LYS A 79 -7.56 8.37 -18.20
C LYS A 79 -6.70 7.95 -19.40
N ALA A 80 -6.63 6.65 -19.69
CA ALA A 80 -5.95 6.11 -20.87
C ALA A 80 -6.67 6.44 -22.19
N GLN A 81 -7.99 6.59 -22.18
CA GLN A 81 -8.77 7.03 -23.34
C GLN A 81 -8.65 8.55 -23.59
N GLN A 82 -8.56 9.35 -22.53
CA GLN A 82 -8.37 10.81 -22.64
C GLN A 82 -6.97 11.18 -23.14
N SER A 83 -5.93 10.45 -22.75
CA SER A 83 -4.58 10.67 -23.28
C SER A 83 -4.46 10.36 -24.77
N LYS A 84 -5.32 9.51 -25.35
CA LYS A 84 -5.40 9.30 -26.80
C LYS A 84 -5.96 10.51 -27.58
N LYS A 85 -6.71 11.42 -26.95
CA LYS A 85 -7.29 12.60 -27.61
C LYS A 85 -6.32 13.78 -27.73
N ASN A 86 -5.22 13.82 -26.97
CA ASN A 86 -4.31 14.98 -26.91
C ASN A 86 -2.87 14.72 -27.42
N GLY A 87 -2.58 13.57 -28.02
CA GLY A 87 -1.26 13.34 -28.60
C GLY A 87 -1.18 11.97 -29.26
N GLY A 88 -1.21 11.95 -30.59
CA GLY A 88 -1.12 10.73 -31.38
C GLY A 88 0.18 9.97 -31.12
N ILE A 89 0.06 8.66 -30.92
CA ILE A 89 1.18 7.72 -31.07
C ILE A 89 1.03 7.14 -32.48
N PRO A 90 2.00 7.30 -33.39
CA PRO A 90 1.92 6.70 -34.71
C PRO A 90 1.95 5.18 -34.56
N GLN A 91 0.88 4.54 -35.04
CA GLN A 91 0.74 3.11 -35.17
C GLN A 91 1.76 2.65 -36.22
N LYS A 92 2.84 2.02 -35.79
CA LYS A 92 3.75 1.30 -36.68
C LYS A 92 3.10 -0.05 -36.92
N ASP A 93 2.68 -0.30 -38.15
CA ASP A 93 2.15 -1.58 -38.59
C ASP A 93 3.14 -2.69 -38.22
N VAL A 94 2.78 -3.51 -37.23
CA VAL A 94 3.46 -4.78 -36.96
C VAL A 94 2.98 -5.73 -38.05
N MET A 95 3.72 -5.76 -39.15
CA MET A 95 3.57 -6.74 -40.21
C MET A 95 3.94 -8.11 -39.61
N LEU A 96 2.91 -8.87 -39.24
CA LEU A 96 3.04 -10.23 -38.76
C LEU A 96 3.37 -11.13 -39.97
N SER A 97 4.66 -11.31 -40.27
CA SER A 97 5.09 -12.32 -41.23
C SER A 97 4.95 -13.70 -40.57
N SER A 98 3.88 -14.38 -40.92
CA SER A 98 3.64 -15.79 -40.60
C SER A 98 4.42 -16.67 -41.57
N ASP A 99 5.65 -17.02 -41.22
CA ASP A 99 6.36 -18.15 -41.84
C ASP A 99 6.73 -19.14 -40.73
N VAL A 100 5.80 -20.04 -40.42
CA VAL A 100 6.11 -21.31 -39.76
C VAL A 100 6.21 -22.34 -40.87
N THR A 101 7.43 -22.63 -41.31
CA THR A 101 7.70 -23.82 -42.11
C THR A 101 7.74 -25.05 -41.20
N PRO A 102 7.02 -26.14 -41.53
CA PRO A 102 7.13 -27.39 -40.81
C PRO A 102 8.49 -28.07 -41.11
N PRO A 103 9.10 -28.80 -40.16
CA PRO A 103 10.25 -29.64 -40.46
C PRO A 103 9.83 -30.85 -41.30
N ASP A 104 10.55 -31.05 -42.40
CA ASP A 104 10.55 -32.26 -43.21
C ASP A 104 11.21 -33.42 -42.45
N SER A 105 10.66 -34.63 -42.67
CA SER A 105 11.17 -35.99 -42.40
C SER A 105 11.07 -36.56 -40.97
#